data_AF-A0A1G3L1I2-F1
#
_entry.id   AF-A0A1G3L1I2-F1
#
_cell.length_a   1.000
_cell.length_b   1.000
_cell.length_c   1.000
_cell.angle_alpha   90.00
_cell.angle_beta   90.00
_cell.angle_gamma   90.00
#
_symmetry.space_group_name_H-M   'P 1'
#
loop_
_entity.id
_entity.type
_entity.pdbx_description
1 polymer ?
#
loop_
_entity_poly.entity_id
_entity_poly.type
_entity_poly.pdbx_seq_one_letter_code
_entity_poly.pdbx_strand_id
1 'polypeptide(L)'
;MFKTKVEDIFLEIESVGKENNLLENIKMIYFSCHSSRLDDFRIYLKNVIERISHLQKEDFHYSLYIFYYVILFLKIIKDDNPNIFFDDDVFKLTTLFFYYGEKILKQKKCLKTENIETKKEINKIILETFRLEFYFRKNKRLIPKQYDLNL
;
A
#
# COMPACT_ATOMS: atom_id res chain seq x y z
N MET A 1 -21.11 -2.27 -2.40
CA MET A 1 -20.23 -1.23 -2.95
C MET A 1 -18.76 -1.47 -2.62
N PHE A 2 -18.41 -1.93 -1.41
CA PHE A 2 -17.03 -2.37 -1.04
C PHE A 2 -16.54 -3.54 -1.92
N LYS A 3 -17.29 -4.65 -1.96
CA LYS A 3 -16.98 -5.86 -2.72
C LYS A 3 -16.60 -5.59 -4.19
N THR A 4 -17.44 -4.88 -4.92
CA THR A 4 -17.21 -4.56 -6.35
C THR A 4 -15.91 -3.80 -6.57
N LYS A 5 -15.62 -2.77 -5.75
CA LYS A 5 -14.37 -1.98 -5.89
C LYS A 5 -13.11 -2.81 -5.62
N VAL A 6 -13.19 -3.79 -4.73
CA VAL A 6 -12.06 -4.68 -4.43
C VAL A 6 -11.91 -5.75 -5.54
N GLU A 7 -13.01 -6.25 -6.08
CA GLU A 7 -13.00 -7.17 -7.24
C GLU A 7 -12.31 -6.52 -8.46
N ASP A 8 -12.58 -5.24 -8.72
CA ASP A 8 -11.89 -4.49 -9.79
C ASP A 8 -10.36 -4.45 -9.58
N ILE A 9 -9.91 -4.28 -8.33
CA ILE A 9 -8.47 -4.31 -7.98
C ILE A 9 -7.87 -5.70 -8.21
N PHE A 10 -8.62 -6.78 -7.91
CA PHE A 10 -8.14 -8.15 -8.17
C PHE A 10 -7.95 -8.41 -9.65
N LEU A 11 -8.95 -8.06 -10.48
CA LEU A 11 -8.90 -8.27 -11.93
C LEU A 11 -7.70 -7.54 -12.56
N GLU A 12 -7.45 -6.32 -12.12
CA GLU A 12 -6.31 -5.53 -12.60
C GLU A 12 -4.97 -6.17 -12.21
N ILE A 13 -4.79 -6.61 -10.96
CA ILE A 13 -3.56 -7.29 -10.53
C ILE A 13 -3.37 -8.63 -11.29
N GLU A 14 -4.44 -9.40 -11.47
CA GLU A 14 -4.45 -10.65 -12.24
C GLU A 14 -4.02 -10.43 -13.69
N SER A 15 -4.49 -9.34 -14.32
CA SER A 15 -4.17 -9.02 -15.72
C SER A 15 -2.68 -8.79 -15.98
N VAL A 16 -1.94 -8.37 -14.95
CA VAL A 16 -0.49 -8.10 -15.06
C VAL A 16 0.35 -9.38 -14.89
N GLY A 17 -0.23 -10.48 -14.41
CA GLY A 17 0.36 -11.83 -14.43
C GLY A 17 1.68 -12.01 -13.66
N LYS A 18 2.10 -11.01 -12.87
CA LYS A 18 3.43 -10.97 -12.23
C LYS A 18 3.43 -11.31 -10.74
N GLU A 19 2.29 -11.25 -10.03
CA GLU A 19 2.26 -11.46 -8.58
C GLU A 19 1.05 -12.22 -8.02
N ASN A 20 1.10 -13.55 -8.16
CA ASN A 20 0.14 -14.45 -7.52
C ASN A 20 0.13 -14.29 -5.99
N ASN A 21 1.28 -14.08 -5.34
CA ASN A 21 1.35 -13.96 -3.89
C ASN A 21 0.73 -12.65 -3.35
N LEU A 22 0.86 -11.53 -4.07
CA LEU A 22 0.21 -10.28 -3.67
C LEU A 22 -1.30 -10.39 -3.80
N LEU A 23 -1.77 -10.95 -4.92
CA LEU A 23 -3.17 -11.19 -5.17
C LEU A 23 -3.79 -12.06 -4.07
N GLU A 24 -3.15 -13.19 -3.74
CA GLU A 24 -3.61 -14.07 -2.66
C GLU A 24 -3.63 -13.34 -1.30
N ASN A 25 -2.62 -12.51 -1.01
CA ASN A 25 -2.61 -11.73 0.22
C ASN A 25 -3.75 -10.69 0.28
N ILE A 26 -4.05 -9.99 -0.81
CA ILE A 26 -5.17 -9.04 -0.86
C ILE A 26 -6.51 -9.80 -0.77
N LYS A 27 -6.64 -10.96 -1.43
CA LYS A 27 -7.81 -11.84 -1.32
C LYS A 27 -8.06 -12.26 0.13
N MET A 28 -7.03 -12.76 0.81
CA MET A 28 -7.13 -13.14 2.23
C MET A 28 -7.67 -12.00 3.10
N ILE A 29 -7.15 -10.78 2.95
CA ILE A 29 -7.64 -9.63 3.73
C ILE A 29 -9.02 -9.22 3.33
N TYR A 30 -9.35 -9.21 2.04
CA TYR A 30 -10.70 -8.88 1.63
C TYR A 30 -11.72 -9.79 2.33
N PHE A 31 -11.41 -11.08 2.43
CA PHE A 31 -12.20 -12.05 3.20
C PHE A 31 -12.13 -11.79 4.72
N SER A 32 -10.98 -11.34 5.26
CA SER A 32 -10.78 -11.04 6.68
C SER A 32 -11.25 -9.65 7.15
N CYS A 33 -11.42 -8.67 6.25
CA CYS A 33 -11.85 -7.30 6.55
C CYS A 33 -13.27 -7.29 7.11
N HIS A 34 -14.06 -8.31 6.77
CA HIS A 34 -15.39 -8.54 7.30
C HIS A 34 -15.39 -9.30 8.64
N SER A 35 -14.25 -9.83 9.10
CA SER A 35 -14.13 -10.65 10.32
C SER A 35 -13.28 -10.04 11.45
N SER A 36 -12.82 -8.79 11.32
CA SER A 36 -12.07 -8.04 12.35
C SER A 36 -10.72 -8.63 12.76
N ARG A 37 -10.06 -9.39 11.88
CA ARG A 37 -8.74 -9.98 12.17
C ARG A 37 -7.61 -8.98 11.89
N LEU A 38 -7.31 -8.14 12.87
CA LEU A 38 -6.22 -7.15 12.81
C LEU A 38 -4.86 -7.78 12.47
N ASP A 39 -4.60 -9.00 12.93
CA ASP A 39 -3.31 -9.68 12.69
C ASP A 39 -3.09 -10.03 11.21
N ASP A 40 -4.14 -10.47 10.49
CA ASP A 40 -4.07 -10.74 9.05
C ASP A 40 -3.71 -9.46 8.28
N PHE A 41 -4.30 -8.33 8.69
CA PHE A 41 -4.02 -7.03 8.09
C PHE A 41 -2.58 -6.56 8.35
N ARG A 42 -2.07 -6.78 9.57
CA ARG A 42 -0.67 -6.49 9.92
C ARG A 42 0.30 -7.36 9.11
N ILE A 43 0.03 -8.66 8.99
CA ILE A 43 0.85 -9.60 8.19
C ILE A 43 0.90 -9.14 6.73
N TYR A 44 -0.24 -8.77 6.16
CA TYR A 44 -0.26 -8.22 4.81
C TYR A 44 0.58 -6.96 4.65
N LEU A 45 0.38 -5.97 5.52
CA LEU A 45 1.11 -4.72 5.40
C LEU A 45 2.61 -5.00 5.48
N LYS A 46 3.06 -5.92 6.35
CA LYS A 46 4.47 -6.38 6.38
C LYS A 46 4.90 -6.97 5.04
N ASN A 47 4.16 -7.92 4.49
CA ASN A 47 4.48 -8.57 3.21
C ASN A 47 4.55 -7.57 2.04
N VAL A 48 3.60 -6.63 1.96
CA VAL A 48 3.62 -5.56 0.95
C VAL A 48 4.81 -4.65 1.13
N ILE A 49 5.10 -4.23 2.36
CA ILE A 49 6.23 -3.35 2.66
C ILE A 49 7.54 -4.00 2.25
N GLU A 50 7.74 -5.26 2.64
CA GLU A 50 8.90 -6.06 2.23
C GLU A 50 8.99 -6.08 0.71
N ARG A 51 7.91 -6.47 0.03
CA ARG A 51 7.89 -6.60 -1.43
C ARG A 51 8.21 -5.28 -2.14
N ILE A 52 7.54 -4.19 -1.78
CA ILE A 52 7.80 -2.86 -2.34
C ILE A 52 9.24 -2.41 -2.04
N SER A 53 9.78 -2.77 -0.88
CA SER A 53 11.15 -2.41 -0.51
C SER A 53 12.20 -3.05 -1.43
N HIS A 54 11.93 -4.26 -1.94
CA HIS A 54 12.74 -4.94 -2.94
C HIS A 54 12.48 -4.39 -4.36
N LEU A 55 11.22 -4.37 -4.79
CA LEU A 55 10.82 -4.00 -6.15
C LEU A 55 11.25 -2.60 -6.57
N GLN A 56 11.25 -1.63 -5.64
CA GLN A 56 11.66 -0.24 -5.94
C GLN A 56 13.09 -0.13 -6.53
N LYS A 57 13.93 -1.16 -6.35
CA LYS A 57 15.31 -1.23 -6.87
C LYS A 57 15.39 -1.99 -8.19
N GLU A 58 14.47 -2.93 -8.42
CA GLU A 58 14.50 -3.90 -9.54
C GLU A 58 13.65 -3.43 -10.72
N ASP A 59 12.38 -3.08 -10.47
CA ASP A 59 11.43 -2.64 -11.50
C ASP A 59 10.59 -1.48 -10.97
N PHE A 60 11.01 -0.28 -11.34
CA PHE A 60 10.35 0.95 -10.91
C PHE A 60 8.88 1.01 -11.37
N HIS A 61 8.61 0.69 -12.63
CA HIS A 61 7.25 0.80 -13.18
C HIS A 61 6.31 -0.14 -12.46
N TYR A 62 6.77 -1.36 -12.24
CA TYR A 62 6.01 -2.35 -11.51
C TYR A 62 5.83 -1.96 -10.03
N SER A 63 6.86 -1.41 -9.39
CA SER A 63 6.75 -0.92 -8.01
C SER A 63 5.74 0.22 -7.84
N LEU A 64 5.64 1.13 -8.82
CA LEU A 64 4.65 2.21 -8.84
C LEU A 64 3.23 1.65 -9.00
N TYR A 65 3.07 0.66 -9.87
CA TYR A 65 1.80 -0.01 -10.10
C TYR A 65 1.34 -0.76 -8.84
N ILE A 66 2.18 -1.59 -8.24
CA ILE A 66 1.85 -2.28 -6.99
C ILE A 66 1.50 -1.28 -5.88
N PHE A 67 2.28 -0.21 -5.74
CA PHE A 67 1.99 0.83 -4.76
C PHE A 67 0.62 1.49 -4.99
N TYR A 68 0.24 1.70 -6.26
CA TYR A 68 -1.05 2.27 -6.64
C TYR A 68 -2.24 1.37 -6.25
N TYR A 69 -2.20 0.07 -6.57
CA TYR A 69 -3.33 -0.81 -6.23
C TYR A 69 -3.44 -1.04 -4.72
N VAL A 70 -2.31 -1.14 -4.01
CA VAL A 70 -2.36 -1.27 -2.56
C VAL A 70 -2.92 0.01 -1.93
N ILE A 71 -2.53 1.21 -2.38
CA ILE A 71 -3.08 2.44 -1.79
C ILE A 71 -4.59 2.58 -2.06
N LEU A 72 -5.07 2.15 -3.24
CA LEU A 72 -6.50 2.08 -3.52
C LEU A 72 -7.22 1.12 -2.58
N PHE A 73 -6.66 -0.08 -2.38
CA PHE A 73 -7.22 -1.08 -1.49
C PHE A 73 -7.28 -0.57 -0.04
N LEU A 74 -6.17 0.01 0.46
CA LEU A 74 -6.12 0.61 1.79
C LEU A 74 -7.12 1.76 1.93
N LYS A 75 -7.29 2.59 0.89
CA LYS A 75 -8.30 3.66 0.89
C LYS A 75 -9.70 3.09 1.08
N ILE A 76 -10.04 2.03 0.34
CA ILE A 76 -11.36 1.37 0.46
C ILE A 76 -11.56 0.83 1.88
N ILE A 77 -10.54 0.20 2.48
CA ILE A 77 -10.61 -0.27 3.87
C ILE A 77 -10.80 0.91 4.83
N LYS A 78 -10.06 2.00 4.64
CA LYS A 78 -10.14 3.16 5.53
C LYS A 78 -11.50 3.86 5.45
N ASP A 79 -12.10 3.90 4.26
CA ASP A 79 -13.43 4.45 4.05
C ASP A 79 -14.52 3.56 4.72
N ASP A 80 -14.32 2.23 4.74
CA ASP A 80 -15.28 1.26 5.29
C ASP A 80 -15.12 1.03 6.81
N ASN A 81 -13.88 0.92 7.28
CA ASN A 81 -13.52 0.67 8.67
C ASN A 81 -12.27 1.48 9.08
N PRO A 82 -12.42 2.78 9.37
CA PRO A 82 -11.29 3.65 9.71
C PRO A 82 -10.61 3.27 11.03
N ASN A 83 -11.32 2.57 11.93
CA ASN A 83 -10.81 2.22 13.26
C ASN A 83 -9.60 1.29 13.20
N ILE A 84 -9.45 0.49 12.14
CA ILE A 84 -8.29 -0.37 11.91
C ILE A 84 -7.00 0.45 11.89
N PHE A 85 -7.03 1.70 11.41
CA PHE A 85 -5.87 2.57 11.30
C PHE A 85 -5.52 3.31 12.61
N PHE A 86 -6.34 3.18 13.65
CA PHE A 86 -6.01 3.67 15.00
C PHE A 86 -5.21 2.65 15.83
N ASP A 87 -5.11 1.40 15.36
CA ASP A 87 -4.17 0.44 15.95
C ASP A 87 -2.73 0.92 15.74
N ASP A 88 -1.94 0.95 16.81
CA ASP A 88 -0.58 1.50 16.79
C ASP A 88 0.32 0.79 15.78
N ASP A 89 0.20 -0.53 15.65
CA ASP A 89 1.04 -1.32 14.77
C ASP A 89 0.60 -1.21 13.32
N VAL A 90 -0.71 -1.19 13.06
CA VAL A 90 -1.23 -0.84 11.74
C VAL A 90 -0.78 0.56 11.33
N PHE A 91 -0.94 1.56 12.19
CA PHE A 91 -0.55 2.94 11.91
C PHE A 91 0.94 3.04 11.56
N LYS A 92 1.80 2.38 12.34
CA LYS A 92 3.24 2.27 12.07
C LYS A 92 3.53 1.62 10.71
N LEU A 93 2.90 0.49 10.41
CA LEU A 93 3.09 -0.24 9.16
C LEU A 93 2.61 0.60 7.96
N THR A 94 1.43 1.19 8.04
CA THR A 94 0.92 2.10 6.99
C THR A 94 1.85 3.30 6.79
N THR A 95 2.42 3.84 7.87
CA THR A 95 3.42 4.92 7.79
C THR A 95 4.70 4.46 7.09
N LEU A 96 5.18 3.24 7.38
CA LEU A 96 6.35 2.65 6.73
C LEU A 96 6.08 2.31 5.25
N PHE A 97 4.88 1.87 4.91
CA PHE A 97 4.41 1.73 3.52
C PHE A 97 4.55 3.05 2.76
N PHE A 98 4.10 4.17 3.35
CA PHE A 98 4.26 5.50 2.75
C PHE A 98 5.71 5.98 2.65
N TYR A 99 6.62 5.46 3.48
CA TYR A 99 8.04 5.73 3.34
C TYR A 99 8.61 5.15 2.06
N TYR A 100 8.31 3.89 1.76
CA TYR A 100 8.73 3.30 0.49
C TYR A 100 7.98 3.90 -0.71
N GLY A 101 6.69 4.18 -0.54
CA GLY A 101 5.89 4.91 -1.52
C GLY A 101 6.50 6.24 -1.95
N GLU A 102 6.94 7.07 -0.99
CA GLU A 102 7.57 8.34 -1.35
C GLU A 102 8.85 8.15 -2.16
N LYS A 103 9.66 7.13 -1.86
CA LYS A 103 10.86 6.84 -2.65
C LYS A 103 10.49 6.55 -4.09
N ILE A 104 9.48 5.72 -4.32
CA ILE A 104 8.94 5.42 -5.66
C ILE A 104 8.47 6.72 -6.33
N LEU A 105 7.63 7.51 -5.67
CA LEU A 105 7.08 8.75 -6.24
C LEU A 105 8.18 9.76 -6.64
N LYS A 106 9.27 9.85 -5.86
CA LYS A 106 10.42 10.73 -6.11
C LYS A 106 11.36 10.25 -7.22
N GLN A 107 11.28 9.00 -7.67
CA GLN A 107 12.17 8.53 -8.73
C GLN A 107 11.89 9.27 -10.05
N LYS A 108 12.95 9.86 -10.62
CA LYS A 108 12.91 10.67 -11.85
C LYS A 108 12.84 9.84 -13.14
N LYS A 109 12.98 8.51 -13.09
CA LYS A 109 12.98 7.59 -14.26
C LYS A 109 11.63 7.52 -15.02
N CYS A 110 10.72 8.45 -14.76
CA CYS A 110 9.30 8.33 -15.03
C CYS A 110 8.88 9.35 -16.09
N LEU A 111 9.18 9.07 -17.37
CA LEU A 111 8.88 9.97 -18.49
C LEU A 111 7.62 9.59 -19.29
N LYS A 112 6.98 8.45 -19.01
CA LYS A 112 5.71 8.08 -19.66
C LYS A 112 4.55 8.80 -18.99
N THR A 113 3.66 9.39 -19.79
CA THR A 113 2.47 10.16 -19.35
C THR A 113 1.59 9.40 -18.36
N GLU A 114 1.32 8.13 -18.62
CA GLU A 114 0.52 7.25 -17.76
C GLU A 114 1.04 7.23 -16.32
N ASN A 115 2.35 7.06 -16.12
CA ASN A 115 2.92 7.04 -14.77
C ASN A 115 2.83 8.41 -14.07
N ILE A 116 2.77 9.52 -14.83
CA ILE A 116 2.59 10.86 -14.25
C ILE A 116 1.17 10.99 -13.70
N GLU A 117 0.17 10.50 -14.43
CA GLU A 117 -1.22 10.49 -14.00
C GLU A 117 -1.41 9.60 -12.77
N THR A 118 -0.87 8.37 -12.79
CA THR A 118 -0.87 7.48 -11.61
C THR A 118 -0.23 8.16 -10.39
N LYS A 119 0.92 8.83 -10.55
CA LYS A 119 1.55 9.58 -9.45
C LYS A 119 0.68 10.72 -8.94
N LYS A 120 -0.03 11.44 -9.80
CA LYS A 120 -0.95 12.52 -9.38
C LYS A 120 -2.10 11.95 -8.57
N GLU A 121 -2.68 10.86 -9.03
CA GLU A 121 -3.79 10.19 -8.34
C GLU A 121 -3.35 9.65 -6.97
N ILE A 122 -2.20 8.97 -6.90
CA ILE A 122 -1.63 8.52 -5.63
C ILE A 122 -1.45 9.71 -4.67
N ASN A 123 -0.86 10.81 -5.12
CA ASN A 123 -0.67 11.99 -4.27
C ASN A 123 -2.00 12.56 -3.77
N LYS A 124 -3.04 12.54 -4.61
CA LYS A 124 -4.40 12.95 -4.22
C LYS A 124 -4.94 12.07 -3.10
N ILE A 125 -4.88 10.75 -3.26
CA ILE A 125 -5.33 9.77 -2.23
C ILE A 125 -4.56 9.98 -0.92
N ILE A 126 -3.24 10.18 -0.99
CA ILE A 126 -2.42 10.44 0.20
C ILE A 126 -2.90 11.68 0.94
N LEU A 127 -3.14 12.78 0.22
CA LEU A 127 -3.52 14.06 0.82
C LEU A 127 -4.95 14.05 1.37
N GLU A 128 -5.87 13.35 0.71
CA GLU A 128 -7.29 13.31 1.09
C GLU A 128 -7.58 12.27 2.17
N THR A 129 -6.94 11.10 2.12
CA THR A 129 -7.29 9.95 2.97
C THR A 129 -6.22 9.62 4.01
N PHE A 130 -4.93 9.76 3.66
CA PHE A 130 -3.81 9.27 4.49
C PHE A 130 -2.88 10.38 4.97
N ARG A 131 -3.40 11.60 5.09
CA ARG A 131 -2.60 12.78 5.42
C ARG A 131 -1.85 12.63 6.75
N LEU A 132 -2.49 12.02 7.74
CA LEU A 132 -1.91 11.83 9.08
C LEU A 132 -0.74 10.85 9.03
N GLU A 133 -0.94 9.66 8.49
CA GLU A 133 0.07 8.61 8.31
C GLU A 133 1.25 9.15 7.50
N PHE A 134 0.96 9.80 6.36
CA PHE A 134 1.98 10.35 5.49
C PHE A 134 2.78 11.49 6.14
N TYR A 135 2.13 12.36 6.93
CA TYR A 135 2.80 13.43 7.64
C TYR A 135 3.65 12.92 8.81
N PHE A 136 3.15 11.93 9.56
CA PHE A 136 3.89 11.30 10.65
C PHE A 136 5.23 10.73 10.17
N ARG A 137 5.24 10.12 8.97
CA ARG A 137 6.45 9.65 8.31
C ARG A 137 7.50 10.74 8.12
N LYS A 138 7.08 11.95 7.73
CA LYS A 138 8.00 13.09 7.49
C LYS A 138 8.66 13.55 8.78
N ASN A 139 7.92 13.55 9.89
CA ASN A 139 8.38 14.10 11.16
C ASN A 139 9.21 13.14 12.00
N LYS A 140 8.89 11.84 12.02
CA LYS A 140 9.62 10.88 12.86
C LYS A 140 10.86 10.26 12.21
N ARG A 141 11.19 10.61 10.95
CA ARG A 141 12.28 9.98 10.16
C ARG A 141 12.31 8.46 10.35
N LEU A 142 11.15 7.81 10.27
CA LEU A 142 11.04 6.38 10.51
C LEU A 142 12.04 5.62 9.64
N ILE A 143 13.06 5.04 10.28
CA ILE A 143 14.12 4.29 9.61
C ILE A 143 13.67 2.84 9.58
N PRO A 144 13.72 2.14 8.44
CA PRO A 144 13.36 0.72 8.35
C PRO A 144 14.01 -0.16 9.42
N LYS A 145 15.23 0.19 9.90
CA LYS A 145 15.96 -0.51 10.97
C LYS A 145 15.30 -0.43 12.36
N GLN A 146 14.37 0.49 12.60
CA GLN A 146 13.67 0.62 13.89
C GLN A 146 12.42 -0.26 13.99
N TYR A 147 11.94 -0.73 12.85
CA TYR A 147 10.98 -1.79 12.78
C TYR A 147 11.83 -3.04 12.56
N ASP A 148 12.07 -3.81 13.61
CA ASP A 148 12.56 -5.17 13.46
C ASP A 148 11.53 -5.89 12.57
N LEU A 149 11.73 -5.81 11.26
CA LEU A 149 11.18 -6.72 10.27
C LEU A 149 12.02 -7.99 10.37
N ASN A 150 12.20 -8.51 11.59
CA ASN A 150 12.68 -9.86 11.82
C ASN A 150 11.58 -10.76 11.25
N LEU A 151 11.69 -10.99 9.95
CA LEU A 151 11.06 -12.05 9.20
C LEU A 151 11.66 -13.38 9.66
#